data_AF-A0A6B3GTC8-F1
#
_entry.id   AF-A0A6B3GTC8-F1
#
_cell.length_a   1.000
_cell.length_b   1.000
_cell.length_c   1.000
_cell.angle_alpha   90.00
_cell.angle_beta   90.00
_cell.angle_gamma   90.00
#
_symmetry.space_group_name_H-M   'P 1'
#
loop_
_entity.id
_entity.type
_entity.pdbx_description
1 polymer ?
#
loop_
_entity_poly.entity_id
_entity_poly.type
_entity_poly.pdbx_seq_one_letter_code
_entity_poly.pdbx_strand_id
1 'polypeptide(L)' 'MSGQPGEETRPVTPSELLSVLAARELAGRRTVFAGIGLPTLATELARLTVAPGIEVVYESGVCG' A
#
# COMPACT_ATOMS: atom_id res chain seq x y z
N MET A 1 35.94 19.89 -11.33
CA MET A 1 34.79 19.52 -10.48
C MET A 1 33.66 19.06 -11.39
N SER A 2 33.58 17.76 -11.62
CA SER A 2 32.49 17.11 -12.36
C SER A 2 31.24 17.14 -11.47
N GLY A 3 30.22 17.89 -11.88
CA GLY A 3 28.91 17.92 -11.20
C GLY A 3 28.27 16.54 -11.21
N GLN A 4 27.86 16.07 -10.04
CA GLN A 4 27.00 14.89 -9.91
C GLN A 4 25.64 15.22 -10.58
N PRO A 5 25.03 14.29 -11.34
CA PRO A 5 23.71 14.52 -11.90
C PRO A 5 22.71 14.72 -10.76
N GLY A 6 21.93 15.80 -10.84
CA GLY A 6 20.89 16.11 -9.87
C GLY A 6 19.87 14.99 -9.79
N GLU A 7 19.45 14.66 -8.57
CA GLU A 7 18.42 13.68 -8.29
C GLU A 7 17.10 14.17 -8.92
N GLU A 8 16.73 13.62 -10.08
CA GLU A 8 15.44 13.93 -10.71
C GLU A 8 14.31 13.31 -9.88
N THR A 9 13.52 14.17 -9.22
CA THR A 9 12.31 13.74 -8.51
C THR A 9 11.32 13.14 -9.50
N ARG A 10 11.20 11.80 -9.50
CA ARG A 10 10.24 11.09 -10.35
C ARG A 10 8.81 11.48 -9.95
N PRO A 11 7.94 11.84 -10.91
CA PRO A 11 6.54 12.11 -10.61
C PRO A 11 5.86 10.87 -10.02
N VAL A 12 5.09 11.08 -8.94
CA VAL A 12 4.29 10.03 -8.30
C VAL A 12 3.09 9.72 -9.19
N THR A 13 2.86 8.43 -9.44
CA THR A 13 1.73 7.97 -10.23
C THR A 13 0.44 8.01 -9.40
N PRO A 14 -0.74 8.15 -10.04
CA PRO A 14 -2.02 8.04 -9.33
C PRO A 14 -2.18 6.74 -8.54
N SER A 15 -1.66 5.63 -9.08
CA SER A 15 -1.68 4.31 -8.42
C SER A 15 -0.85 4.27 -7.14
N GLU A 16 0.35 4.85 -7.14
CA GLU A 16 1.19 4.97 -5.95
C GLU A 16 0.50 5.85 -4.89
N LEU A 17 -0.05 6.99 -5.31
CA LEU A 17 -0.76 7.90 -4.40
C LEU A 17 -1.98 7.22 -3.77
N LEU A 18 -2.81 6.56 -4.58
CA LEU A 18 -4.01 5.88 -4.10
C LEU A 18 -3.66 4.73 -3.15
N SER A 19 -2.60 3.97 -3.44
CA SER A 19 -2.15 2.86 -2.59
C SER A 19 -1.70 3.35 -1.22
N VAL A 20 -0.95 4.47 -1.17
CA VAL A 20 -0.51 5.07 0.11
C VAL A 20 -1.68 5.61 0.90
N LEU A 21 -2.62 6.31 0.26
CA LEU A 21 -3.81 6.84 0.95
C LEU A 21 -4.68 5.72 1.50
N ALA A 22 -4.98 4.70 0.70
CA ALA A 22 -5.75 3.54 1.15
C ALA A 22 -5.04 2.77 2.28
N ALA A 23 -3.71 2.60 2.21
CA ALA A 23 -2.95 1.96 3.28
C ALA A 23 -3.07 2.72 4.61
N ARG A 24 -3.02 4.06 4.58
CA ARG A 24 -3.17 4.90 5.79
C ARG A 24 -4.54 4.78 6.43
N GLU A 25 -5.61 4.65 5.64
CA GLU A 25 -6.97 4.45 6.15
C GLU A 25 -7.15 3.12 6.92
N LEU A 26 -6.24 2.16 6.70
CA LEU A 26 -6.22 0.87 7.41
C LEU A 26 -5.54 0.93 8.78
N ALA A 27 -4.99 2.09 9.19
CA ALA A 27 -4.43 2.25 10.52
C ALA A 27 -5.46 1.93 11.63
N GLY A 28 -5.07 1.08 12.59
CA GLY A 28 -5.94 0.64 13.69
C GLY A 28 -7.06 -0.31 13.28
N ARG A 29 -7.14 -0.74 12.01
CA ARG A 29 -8.05 -1.79 11.57
C ARG A 29 -7.45 -3.17 11.87
N ARG A 30 -8.32 -4.14 12.16
CA ARG A 30 -7.91 -5.53 12.42
C ARG A 30 -8.07 -6.42 11.19
N THR A 31 -9.12 -6.19 10.40
CA THR A 31 -9.46 -7.04 9.26
C THR A 31 -9.94 -6.17 8.11
N VAL A 32 -9.62 -6.55 6.87
CA VAL A 32 -10.08 -5.90 5.65
C VAL A 32 -10.46 -6.92 4.59
N PHE A 33 -11.51 -6.63 3.82
CA PHE A 33 -11.83 -7.38 2.61
C PHE A 33 -11.10 -6.76 1.42
N ALA A 34 -10.30 -7.53 0.71
CA ALA A 34 -9.56 -7.05 -0.45
C ALA A 34 -9.65 -8.02 -1.63
N GLY A 35 -9.84 -7.44 -2.82
CA GLY A 35 -9.67 -8.14 -4.09
C GLY A 35 -8.25 -7.95 -4.65
N ILE A 36 -8.02 -8.44 -5.88
CA ILE A 36 -6.73 -8.34 -6.57
C ILE A 36 -6.39 -6.89 -7.00
N GLY A 37 -5.11 -6.61 -7.24
CA GLY A 37 -4.64 -5.33 -7.76
C GLY A 37 -4.37 -4.30 -6.66
N LEU A 38 -4.77 -3.05 -6.89
CA LEU A 38 -4.52 -1.93 -5.95
C LEU A 38 -5.04 -2.17 -4.54
N PRO A 39 -6.21 -2.80 -4.31
CA PRO A 39 -6.66 -3.13 -2.95
C PRO A 39 -5.70 -4.07 -2.20
N THR A 40 -5.19 -5.12 -2.86
CA THR A 40 -4.17 -6.00 -2.27
C THR A 40 -2.87 -5.24 -2.03
N LEU A 41 -2.41 -4.42 -2.99
CA LEU A 41 -1.19 -3.63 -2.84
C LEU A 41 -1.27 -2.66 -1.65
N ALA A 42 -2.38 -1.95 -1.50
CA ALA A 42 -2.61 -1.04 -0.37
C ALA A 42 -2.65 -1.79 0.97
N THR A 43 -3.26 -2.97 0.98
CA THR A 43 -3.35 -3.79 2.19
C THR A 43 -1.99 -4.33 2.62
N GLU A 44 -1.18 -4.83 1.68
CA GLU A 44 0.20 -5.24 1.98
C GLU A 44 1.08 -4.07 2.40
N LEU A 45 0.91 -2.91 1.76
CA LEU A 45 1.61 -1.69 2.18
C LEU A 45 1.22 -1.30 3.61
N ALA A 46 -0.06 -1.40 3.98
CA ALA A 46 -0.51 -1.14 5.34
C ALA A 46 0.12 -2.12 6.33
N ARG A 47 0.14 -3.42 5.99
CA ARG A 47 0.79 -4.47 6.79
C ARG A 47 2.27 -4.22 7.01
N LEU A 48 2.99 -3.70 6.02
CA LEU A 48 4.40 -3.36 6.16
C LEU A 48 4.66 -2.02 6.87
N THR A 49 3.64 -1.21 7.11
CA THR A 49 3.81 0.16 7.63
C THR A 49 2.91 0.47 8.82
N VAL A 50 1.65 0.85 8.57
CA VAL A 50 0.76 1.47 9.56
C VAL A 50 -0.15 0.49 10.30
N ALA A 51 -0.28 -0.75 9.82
CA ALA A 51 -1.16 -1.78 10.38
C ALA A 51 -0.53 -3.20 10.33
N PRO A 52 0.56 -3.48 11.07
CA PRO A 52 1.27 -4.77 10.98
C PRO A 52 0.47 -6.02 11.36
N GLY A 53 -0.59 -5.85 12.14
CA GLY A 53 -1.48 -6.95 12.56
C GLY A 53 -2.75 -7.07 11.73
N ILE A 54 -2.83 -6.44 10.54
CA ILE A 54 -4.02 -6.51 9.70
C ILE A 54 -4.15 -7.88 9.02
N GLU A 55 -5.35 -8.46 9.13
CA GLU A 55 -5.74 -9.70 8.44
C GLU A 55 -6.54 -9.38 7.17
N VAL A 56 -6.24 -10.07 6.08
CA VAL A 56 -6.94 -9.93 4.81
C VAL A 56 -7.89 -11.09 4.61
N VAL A 57 -9.13 -10.77 4.24
CA VAL A 57 -10.11 -11.74 3.77
C VAL A 57 -10.32 -11.51 2.29
N TYR A 58 -9.92 -12.46 1.46
CA TYR A 58 -10.16 -12.39 0.03
C TYR A 58 -11.60 -12.81 -0.28
N GLU A 59 -12.20 -12.22 -1.31
CA GLU A 59 -13.58 -12.53 -1.75
C GLU A 59 -13.77 -14.00 -2.14
N SER A 60 -12.68 -14.74 -2.39
CA SER A 60 -12.68 -16.19 -2.61
C SER A 60 -12.85 -17.02 -1.33
N GLY A 61 -12.86 -16.40 -0.15
CA GLY A 61 -12.94 -17.06 1.15
C GLY A 61 -11.58 -17.51 1.72
N VAL A 62 -10.47 -17.13 1.09
CA VAL A 62 -9.11 -17.39 1.60
C VAL A 62 -8.72 -16.27 2.57
N CYS A 63 -8.13 -16.63 3.72
CA CYS A 63 -7.58 -15.68 4.70
C CYS A 63 -6.05 -15.62 4.58
N GLY A 64 -5.45 -14.43 4.71
CA GLY A 64 -3.99 -14.22 4.65
C GLY A 64 -3.52 -12.87 5.18
#